data_AF-A0A5E4DIZ3-F1
#
_entry.id   AF-A0A5E4DIZ3-F1
#
_cell.length_a   1.000
_cell.length_b   1.000
_cell.length_c   1.000
_cell.angle_alpha   90.00
_cell.angle_beta   90.00
_cell.angle_gamma   90.00
#
_symmetry.space_group_name_H-M   'P 1'
#
loop_
_entity.id
_entity.type
_entity.pdbx_description
1 polymer ?
#
loop_
_entity_poly.entity_id
_entity_poly.type
_entity_poly.pdbx_seq_one_letter_code
_entity_poly.pdbx_strand_id
1 'polypeptide(L)' 'LKFMHTSHQFLLLSSPPAKEARFRTAKKLYGSTFAFHGSHIENWHSILRNGLVNASYTKLQ' A
#
# COMPACT_ATOMS: atom_id res chain seq x y z
N LEU A 1 13.44 -5.27 8.11
CA LEU A 1 13.58 -5.72 6.71
C LEU A 1 15.07 -5.71 6.39
N LYS A 2 15.66 -6.84 5.95
CA LYS A 2 17.13 -6.97 5.75
C LYS A 2 17.74 -5.91 4.80
N PHE A 3 16.91 -5.22 4.03
CA PHE A 3 17.31 -4.28 2.99
C PHE A 3 17.09 -2.79 3.33
N MET A 4 16.44 -2.42 4.45
CA MET A 4 16.27 -0.99 4.81
C MET A 4 17.26 -0.63 5.93
N HIS A 5 18.43 -0.12 5.56
CA HIS A 5 19.49 0.30 6.47
C HIS A 5 19.45 1.83 6.60
N THR A 6 18.70 2.32 7.58
CA THR A 6 18.64 3.75 7.95
C THR A 6 18.67 3.86 9.46
N SER A 7 19.28 4.93 9.99
CA SER A 7 19.36 5.15 11.44
C SER A 7 17.98 5.38 12.07
N HIS A 8 17.04 5.94 11.31
CA HIS A 8 15.67 6.19 11.73
C HIS A 8 14.70 5.67 10.66
N GLN A 9 13.84 4.72 11.04
CA GLN A 9 12.80 4.16 10.20
C GLN A 9 11.45 4.29 10.92
N PHE A 10 10.51 4.96 10.27
CA PHE A 10 9.12 5.01 10.73
C PHE A 10 8.28 4.11 9.82
N LEU A 11 7.33 3.39 10.42
CA LEU A 11 6.40 2.51 9.71
C LEU A 11 4.99 2.80 10.21
N LEU A 12 4.09 3.15 9.29
CA LEU A 12 2.67 3.28 9.56
C LEU A 12 1.94 2.11 8.93
N LEU A 13 1.26 1.33 9.76
CA LEU A 13 0.34 0.27 9.32
C LEU A 13 -1.05 0.65 9.81
N SER A 14 -1.93 1.05 8.89
CA SER A 14 -3.32 1.36 9.21
C SER A 14 -4.24 0.86 8.08
N SER A 15 -5.29 0.14 8.46
CA SER A 15 -6.32 -0.33 7.54
C SER A 15 -7.61 -0.62 8.33
N PRO A 16 -8.80 -0.22 7.82
CA PRO A 16 -10.06 -0.60 8.44
C PRO A 16 -10.22 -2.13 8.54
N PRO A 17 -10.81 -2.67 9.63
CA PRO A 17 -10.93 -4.12 9.83
C PRO A 17 -11.54 -4.87 8.65
N ALA A 18 -12.56 -4.29 8.00
CA ALA A 18 -13.21 -4.88 6.83
C ALA A 18 -12.28 -5.01 5.62
N LYS A 19 -11.38 -4.03 5.40
CA LYS A 19 -10.40 -4.04 4.30
C LYS A 19 -9.33 -5.11 4.55
N GLU A 20 -8.87 -5.23 5.78
CA GLU A 20 -7.92 -6.27 6.19
C GLU A 20 -8.51 -7.69 6.05
N ALA A 21 -9.78 -7.90 6.44
CA ALA A 21 -10.45 -9.18 6.27
C ALA A 21 -10.49 -9.62 4.80
N ARG A 22 -10.85 -8.69 3.89
CA ARG A 22 -10.85 -8.93 2.44
C ARG A 22 -9.45 -9.26 1.91
N PHE A 23 -8.43 -8.52 2.37
CA PHE A 23 -7.04 -8.77 1.98
C PHE A 23 -6.57 -10.16 2.40
N ARG A 24 -6.85 -10.58 3.64
CA ARG A 24 -6.46 -11.92 4.15
C ARG A 24 -7.07 -13.05 3.33
N THR A 25 -8.36 -12.96 2.99
CA THR A 25 -9.02 -13.95 2.13
C THR A 25 -8.36 -14.02 0.76
N ALA A 26 -8.12 -12.88 0.10
CA ALA A 26 -7.46 -12.84 -1.20
C ALA A 26 -6.01 -13.36 -1.14
N LYS A 27 -5.25 -12.98 -0.12
CA LYS A 27 -3.88 -13.45 0.12
C LYS A 27 -3.80 -14.97 0.26
N LYS A 28 -4.78 -15.60 0.93
CA LYS A 28 -4.83 -17.06 1.05
C LYS A 28 -5.03 -17.75 -0.31
N LEU A 29 -5.79 -17.13 -1.22
CA LEU A 29 -6.10 -17.68 -2.54
C LEU A 29 -4.99 -17.43 -3.56
N TYR A 30 -4.37 -16.25 -3.55
CA TYR A 30 -3.48 -15.78 -4.63
C TYR A 30 -2.04 -15.50 -4.19
N GLY A 31 -1.74 -15.56 -2.89
CA GLY A 31 -0.48 -15.09 -2.33
C GLY A 31 -0.38 -13.56 -2.27
N SER A 32 0.79 -13.05 -1.86
CA SER A 32 1.09 -11.61 -1.82
C SER A 32 2.60 -11.37 -1.78
N THR A 33 3.06 -10.30 -2.41
CA THR A 33 4.45 -9.81 -2.33
C THR A 33 4.49 -8.37 -1.83
N PHE A 34 5.56 -8.00 -1.13
CA PHE A 34 5.83 -6.61 -0.77
C PHE A 34 6.53 -5.90 -1.94
N ALA A 35 6.07 -4.70 -2.27
CA ALA A 35 6.67 -3.83 -3.29
C ALA A 35 6.68 -2.37 -2.82
N PHE A 36 7.58 -1.58 -3.37
CA PHE A 36 7.66 -0.15 -3.12
C PHE A 36 6.88 0.64 -4.17
N HIS A 37 6.23 1.73 -3.75
CA HIS A 37 5.60 2.70 -4.63
C HIS A 37 5.89 4.10 -4.10
N GLY A 38 6.64 4.90 -4.88
CA GLY A 38 6.89 6.31 -4.60
C GLY A 38 5.78 7.18 -5.19
N SER A 39 5.47 8.30 -4.53
CA SER A 39 4.56 9.32 -5.06
C SER A 39 4.97 10.70 -4.53
N HIS A 40 4.53 11.75 -5.21
CA HIS A 40 4.72 13.13 -4.78
C HIS A 40 4.10 13.39 -3.39
N ILE A 41 4.69 14.31 -2.61
CA ILE A 41 4.34 14.52 -1.19
C ILE A 41 2.86 14.87 -1.00
N GLU A 42 2.30 15.65 -1.92
CA GLU A 42 0.89 16.07 -1.93
C GLU A 42 -0.09 14.90 -2.08
N ASN A 43 0.34 13.78 -2.67
CA ASN A 43 -0.53 12.63 -2.90
C ASN A 43 -0.70 11.77 -1.64
N TRP A 44 0.25 11.84 -0.69
CA TRP A 44 0.26 10.93 0.47
C TRP A 44 -0.96 11.08 1.38
N HIS A 45 -1.54 12.29 1.49
CA HIS A 45 -2.78 12.48 2.24
C HIS A 45 -3.91 11.59 1.69
N SER A 46 -4.10 11.60 0.37
CA SER A 46 -5.12 10.78 -0.27
C SER A 46 -4.78 9.29 -0.19
N ILE A 47 -3.52 8.91 -0.46
CA ILE A 47 -3.07 7.50 -0.43
C ILE A 47 -3.28 6.88 0.96
N LEU A 48 -2.96 7.60 2.05
CA LEU A 48 -3.12 7.09 3.41
C LEU A 48 -4.58 6.92 3.82
N ARG A 49 -5.48 7.76 3.29
CA ARG A 49 -6.92 7.75 3.64
C ARG A 49 -7.73 6.81 2.77
N ASN A 50 -7.43 6.78 1.47
CA ASN A 50 -8.24 6.11 0.44
C ASN A 50 -7.54 4.88 -0.15
N GLY A 51 -6.20 4.80 -0.05
CA GLY A 51 -5.38 3.80 -0.71
C GLY A 51 -4.85 4.28 -2.08
N LEU A 52 -3.98 3.47 -2.68
CA LEU A 52 -3.50 3.68 -4.05
C LEU A 52 -4.64 3.48 -5.05
N VAL A 53 -4.78 4.43 -5.98
CA VAL A 53 -5.77 4.33 -7.07
C VAL A 53 -5.23 3.42 -8.16
N ASN A 54 -6.02 2.44 -8.58
CA ASN A 54 -5.72 1.65 -9.77
C ASN A 54 -6.18 2.41 -11.03
N ALA A 55 -5.23 2.98 -11.77
CA ALA A 55 -5.49 3.72 -13.01
C ALA A 55 -5.41 2.85 -14.28
N SER A 56 -5.29 1.53 -14.14
CA SER A 56 -5.25 0.61 -15.29
C SER A 56 -6.50 0.78 -16.15
N TYR A 57 -6.32 0.81 -17.48
CA TYR A 57 -7.41 0.96 -18.46
C TYR A 57 -8.15 2.30 -18.39
N THR A 58 -7.51 3.33 -17.83
CA THR A 58 -8.01 4.72 -17.86
C THR A 58 -7.15 5.59 -18.77
N LYS A 59 -7.58 6.83 -19.01
CA LYS A 59 -6.78 7.83 -19.76
C LYS A 59 -5.62 8.44 -18.93
N LEU A 60 -5.45 8.02 -17.67
CA LEU A 60 -4.47 8.55 -16.74
C LEU A 60 -3.22 7.66 -16.61
N GLN A 61 -3.08 6.68 -17.53
CA GLN A 61 -1.99 5.71 -17.53
C GLN A 61 -0.71 6.26 -18.16
#